data_AF-A0A1G9ULP0-F1
#
_entry.id   AF-A0A1G9ULP0-F1
#
_cell.length_a   1.000
_cell.length_b   1.000
_cell.length_c   1.000
_cell.angle_alpha   90.00
_cell.angle_beta   90.00
_cell.angle_gamma   90.00
#
_symmetry.space_group_name_H-M   'P 1'
#
loop_
_entity.id
_entity.type
_entity.pdbx_description
1 polymer ?
#
loop_
_entity_poly.entity_id
_entity_poly.type
_entity_poly.pdbx_seq_one_letter_code
_entity_poly.pdbx_strand_id
1 'polypeptide(L)'
;MRYRLLNLFLFVLWYGNAQFALTDIGGAVLQENGLDRQPEFFNMPWEYGTKLVKKETSMFIEVDSIGKQNIGLLVDQRERPILYVSDIETPVCADGDCKLMNIRLYWTLLGDYAGFDRDSKLPLTKNDHDEFSMADYLKLHLLLTDANSILKQRKIDELIEKPKPSEGNGPDALSGATIKEVKETVVSGALYSCYVAWHLVHGQLNAKLREYTSSQVTDETVFQMLHSANSNYQMFALGRFDEANYKEHYARIANIFETGIPMVRGFICKNLPEKFWKTPKLQNLFWNAFADVDINTRSLLLEHLNSASTETLERISTHLGVMTKNQLKIFLEQIGENGLVEPIRKNLVVFANDEKQTYGYIVNQFLEEYEL
;
A
#
# COMPACT_ATOMS: atom_id res chain seq x y z
N MET A 1 -44.22 -20.39 42.74
CA MET A 1 -43.73 -21.52 41.93
C MET A 1 -42.99 -20.93 40.73
N ARG A 2 -41.66 -21.03 40.74
CA ARG A 2 -40.74 -20.38 39.79
C ARG A 2 -40.58 -21.28 38.56
N TYR A 3 -40.80 -20.75 37.36
CA TYR A 3 -40.31 -21.37 36.13
C TYR A 3 -39.21 -20.49 35.54
N ARG A 4 -37.96 -20.96 35.66
CA ARG A 4 -36.80 -20.47 34.91
C ARG A 4 -36.82 -21.16 33.54
N LEU A 5 -37.03 -20.42 32.47
CA LEU A 5 -36.74 -20.89 31.12
C LEU A 5 -35.27 -20.57 30.82
N LEU A 6 -34.50 -21.64 30.62
CA LEU A 6 -33.09 -21.65 30.31
C LEU A 6 -32.92 -21.24 28.83
N ASN A 7 -32.40 -20.05 28.56
CA ASN A 7 -32.00 -19.65 27.22
C ASN A 7 -30.68 -20.37 26.87
N LEU A 8 -30.79 -21.42 26.07
CA LEU A 8 -29.65 -22.11 25.48
C LEU A 8 -29.16 -21.28 24.29
N PHE A 9 -28.12 -20.47 24.48
CA PHE A 9 -27.40 -19.82 23.38
C PHE A 9 -26.61 -20.89 22.62
N LEU A 10 -27.13 -21.32 21.47
CA LEU A 10 -26.39 -22.10 20.48
C LEU A 10 -25.41 -21.17 19.76
N PHE A 11 -24.18 -21.11 20.23
CA PHE A 11 -23.04 -20.59 19.48
C PHE A 11 -22.74 -21.56 18.33
N VAL A 12 -23.25 -21.27 17.14
CA VAL A 12 -22.77 -21.92 15.91
C VAL A 12 -21.42 -21.29 15.57
N LEU A 13 -20.35 -21.92 16.03
CA LEU A 13 -19.00 -21.66 15.55
C LEU A 13 -18.94 -22.07 14.08
N TRP A 14 -18.96 -21.08 13.20
CA TRP A 14 -18.64 -21.25 11.79
C TRP A 14 -17.11 -21.46 11.68
N TYR A 15 -16.66 -22.67 12.02
CA TYR A 15 -15.36 -23.15 11.56
C TYR A 15 -15.49 -23.38 10.06
N GLY A 16 -15.26 -22.33 9.28
CA GLY A 16 -14.89 -22.48 7.89
C GLY A 16 -13.61 -23.30 7.86
N ASN A 17 -13.75 -24.57 7.49
CA ASN A 17 -12.62 -25.41 7.10
C ASN A 17 -11.94 -24.72 5.92
N ALA A 18 -10.92 -23.90 6.20
CA ALA A 18 -9.86 -23.64 5.24
C ALA A 18 -9.06 -24.95 5.13
N GLN A 19 -9.61 -25.93 4.42
CA GLN A 19 -8.79 -26.93 3.79
C GLN A 19 -7.91 -26.16 2.81
N PHE A 20 -6.66 -25.91 3.24
CA PHE A 20 -5.58 -25.66 2.30
C PHE A 20 -5.57 -26.85 1.35
N ALA A 21 -6.21 -26.69 0.19
CA ALA A 21 -5.93 -27.52 -0.96
C ALA A 21 -4.49 -27.18 -1.34
N LEU A 22 -3.55 -27.95 -0.80
CA LEU A 22 -2.23 -28.12 -1.38
C LEU A 22 -2.48 -28.81 -2.73
N THR A 23 -2.83 -28.00 -3.73
CA THR A 23 -2.65 -28.40 -5.12
C THR A 23 -1.17 -28.65 -5.30
N ASP A 24 -0.85 -29.88 -5.69
CA ASP A 24 0.46 -30.35 -6.11
C ASP A 24 1.12 -29.31 -7.04
N ILE A 25 2.02 -28.49 -6.49
CA ILE A 25 2.75 -27.48 -7.26
C ILE A 25 3.87 -28.22 -7.97
N GLY A 26 3.52 -28.95 -9.03
CA GLY A 26 4.49 -29.43 -10.01
C GLY A 26 5.30 -28.22 -10.49
N GLY A 27 6.63 -28.29 -10.32
CA GLY A 27 7.54 -27.19 -10.59
C GLY A 27 7.22 -26.50 -11.91
N ALA A 28 6.81 -25.24 -11.82
CA ALA A 28 6.51 -24.45 -13.00
C ALA A 28 7.82 -24.18 -13.77
N VAL A 29 7.81 -24.49 -15.05
CA VAL A 29 8.82 -23.99 -16.00
C VAL A 29 8.43 -22.54 -16.34
N LEU A 30 9.40 -21.63 -16.37
CA LEU A 30 9.16 -20.24 -16.76
C LEU A 30 8.52 -20.18 -18.16
N GLN A 31 7.32 -19.62 -18.26
CA GLN A 31 6.55 -19.57 -19.52
C GLN A 31 7.09 -18.43 -20.40
N GLU A 32 7.74 -18.74 -21.52
CA GLU A 32 8.41 -17.70 -22.33
C GLU A 32 7.45 -16.68 -22.98
N ASN A 33 6.21 -17.07 -23.31
CA ASN A 33 5.34 -16.30 -24.19
C ASN A 33 4.19 -15.53 -23.50
N GLY A 34 4.08 -15.57 -22.17
CA GLY A 34 2.96 -14.95 -21.46
C GLY A 34 2.73 -15.54 -20.08
N LEU A 35 1.51 -15.36 -19.57
CA LEU A 35 1.09 -15.81 -18.25
C LEU A 35 -0.38 -16.27 -18.29
N ASP A 36 -0.64 -17.55 -18.03
CA ASP A 36 -1.99 -18.14 -17.97
C ASP A 36 -2.38 -18.65 -16.57
N ARG A 37 -1.50 -18.47 -15.59
CA ARG A 37 -1.70 -18.76 -14.17
C ARG A 37 -1.24 -17.61 -13.30
N GLN A 38 -1.72 -17.56 -12.06
CA GLN A 38 -1.18 -16.63 -11.08
C GLN A 38 0.33 -16.89 -10.88
N PRO A 39 1.16 -15.83 -10.75
CA PRO A 39 2.52 -15.98 -10.28
C PRO A 39 2.54 -16.61 -8.88
N GLU A 40 3.60 -17.35 -8.58
CA GLU A 40 3.70 -18.17 -7.38
C GLU A 40 3.66 -17.34 -6.09
N PHE A 41 4.34 -16.20 -6.10
CA PHE A 41 4.34 -15.22 -5.01
C PHE A 41 3.83 -13.89 -5.56
N PHE A 42 2.59 -13.50 -5.27
CA PHE A 42 1.92 -12.42 -5.99
C PHE A 42 1.03 -11.56 -5.08
N ASN A 43 1.17 -10.24 -5.21
CA ASN A 43 0.54 -9.22 -4.36
C ASN A 43 -0.70 -8.57 -5.00
N MET A 44 -1.02 -8.87 -6.26
CA MET A 44 -2.19 -8.31 -6.92
C MET A 44 -3.32 -9.33 -7.05
N PRO A 45 -4.58 -8.88 -7.14
CA PRO A 45 -5.70 -9.76 -7.45
C PRO A 45 -5.46 -10.52 -8.77
N TRP A 46 -5.81 -11.80 -8.78
CA TRP A 46 -5.76 -12.64 -9.98
C TRP A 46 -7.12 -13.28 -10.23
N GLU A 47 -7.70 -13.03 -11.40
CA GLU A 47 -8.98 -13.62 -11.78
C GLU A 47 -8.76 -14.97 -12.47
N TYR A 48 -9.57 -15.96 -12.11
CA TYR A 48 -9.54 -17.27 -12.75
C TYR A 48 -9.79 -17.14 -14.27
N GLY A 49 -8.93 -17.77 -15.07
CA GLY A 49 -8.99 -17.71 -16.53
C GLY A 49 -8.29 -16.49 -17.14
N THR A 50 -7.63 -15.64 -16.33
CA THR A 50 -6.75 -14.56 -16.84
C THR A 50 -5.68 -15.16 -17.75
N LYS A 51 -5.54 -14.58 -18.94
CA LYS A 51 -4.46 -14.90 -19.89
C LYS A 51 -3.81 -13.62 -20.35
N LEU A 52 -2.51 -13.51 -20.09
CA LEU A 52 -1.69 -12.38 -20.49
C LEU A 52 -0.68 -12.83 -21.55
N VAL A 53 -0.46 -11.97 -22.53
CA VAL A 53 0.52 -12.17 -23.59
C VAL A 53 1.68 -11.21 -23.35
N LYS A 54 2.91 -11.71 -23.48
CA LYS A 54 4.11 -10.87 -23.37
C LYS A 54 4.31 -10.08 -24.67
N LYS A 55 4.40 -8.76 -24.56
CA LYS A 55 4.90 -7.85 -25.60
C LYS A 55 6.31 -7.40 -25.22
N GLU A 56 7.21 -7.39 -26.20
CA GLU A 56 8.56 -6.88 -26.00
C GLU A 56 8.57 -5.35 -25.82
N THR A 57 9.48 -4.85 -24.99
CA THR A 57 9.74 -3.42 -24.85
C THR A 57 11.20 -3.12 -25.15
N SER A 58 11.55 -1.84 -25.31
CA SER A 58 12.96 -1.42 -25.43
C SER A 58 13.68 -1.31 -24.08
N MET A 59 12.99 -1.57 -22.98
CA MET A 59 13.54 -1.43 -21.63
C MET A 59 14.33 -2.67 -21.23
N PHE A 60 15.38 -2.44 -20.44
CA PHE A 60 16.22 -3.49 -19.89
C PHE A 60 16.73 -3.11 -18.50
N ILE A 61 17.09 -4.13 -17.74
CA ILE A 61 17.84 -4.02 -16.49
C ILE A 61 19.30 -4.36 -16.83
N GLU A 62 20.23 -3.54 -16.37
CA GLU A 62 21.65 -3.85 -16.50
C GLU A 62 22.11 -4.55 -15.22
N VAL A 63 22.61 -5.77 -15.37
CA VAL A 63 23.15 -6.58 -14.29
C VAL A 63 24.66 -6.69 -14.53
N ASP A 64 25.46 -6.11 -13.65
CA ASP A 64 26.91 -5.86 -13.84
C ASP A 64 27.66 -6.96 -14.61
N SER A 65 27.55 -8.22 -14.18
CA SER A 65 28.30 -9.35 -14.76
C SER A 65 27.57 -10.15 -15.83
N ILE A 66 26.27 -9.90 -16.05
CA ILE A 66 25.43 -10.66 -17.01
C ILE A 66 25.04 -9.79 -18.22
N GLY A 67 25.00 -8.47 -18.05
CA GLY A 67 24.59 -7.52 -19.07
C GLY A 67 23.10 -7.21 -19.03
N LYS A 68 22.51 -6.96 -20.20
CA LYS A 68 21.15 -6.46 -20.34
C LYS A 68 20.12 -7.58 -20.24
N GLN A 69 19.21 -7.48 -19.28
CA GLN A 69 18.05 -8.34 -19.10
C GLN A 69 16.80 -7.60 -19.59
N ASN A 70 16.13 -8.11 -20.63
CA ASN A 70 15.00 -7.41 -21.25
C ASN A 70 13.76 -7.40 -20.34
N ILE A 71 12.97 -6.33 -20.44
CA ILE A 71 11.70 -6.19 -19.74
C ILE A 71 10.57 -6.32 -20.76
N GLY A 72 9.68 -7.27 -20.53
CA GLY A 72 8.43 -7.42 -21.27
C GLY A 72 7.28 -6.69 -20.58
N LEU A 73 6.25 -6.39 -21.38
CA LEU A 73 4.96 -5.90 -20.92
C LEU A 73 3.91 -6.99 -21.13
N LEU A 74 3.31 -7.46 -20.04
CA LEU A 74 2.18 -8.39 -20.08
C LEU A 74 0.90 -7.60 -20.34
N VAL A 75 0.20 -7.96 -21.41
CA VAL A 75 -1.08 -7.37 -21.80
C VAL A 75 -2.21 -8.38 -21.76
N ASP A 76 -3.43 -7.91 -21.53
CA ASP A 76 -4.63 -8.76 -21.63
C ASP A 76 -5.07 -8.99 -23.09
N GLN A 77 -6.17 -9.72 -23.28
CA GLN A 77 -6.72 -10.04 -24.60
C GLN A 77 -7.20 -8.80 -25.40
N ARG A 78 -7.37 -7.65 -24.74
CA ARG A 78 -7.71 -6.36 -25.35
C ARG A 78 -6.48 -5.49 -25.55
N GLU A 79 -5.28 -6.07 -25.42
CA GLU A 79 -3.99 -5.41 -25.51
C GLU A 79 -3.73 -4.36 -24.42
N ARG A 80 -4.45 -4.42 -23.30
CA ARG A 80 -4.31 -3.44 -22.22
C ARG A 80 -3.14 -3.84 -21.32
N PRO A 81 -2.28 -2.89 -20.92
CA PRO A 81 -1.11 -3.18 -20.09
C PRO A 81 -1.55 -3.64 -18.68
N ILE A 82 -0.93 -4.70 -18.16
CA ILE A 82 -1.26 -5.27 -16.85
C ILE A 82 -0.06 -5.29 -15.91
N LEU A 83 1.08 -5.83 -16.35
CA LEU A 83 2.31 -5.98 -15.55
C LEU A 83 3.56 -5.85 -16.42
N TYR A 84 4.66 -5.41 -15.84
CA TYR A 84 5.99 -5.68 -16.40
C TYR A 84 6.52 -7.02 -15.91
N VAL A 85 7.32 -7.68 -16.74
CA VAL A 85 7.95 -8.97 -16.43
C VAL A 85 9.38 -9.00 -16.92
N SER A 86 10.28 -9.62 -16.16
CA SER A 86 11.64 -9.92 -16.62
C SER A 86 12.11 -11.23 -15.99
N ASP A 87 12.77 -12.05 -16.80
CA ASP A 87 13.56 -13.19 -16.34
C ASP A 87 14.94 -12.65 -16.03
N ILE A 88 15.36 -12.72 -14.76
CA ILE A 88 16.64 -12.18 -14.30
C ILE A 88 17.56 -13.33 -13.92
N GLU A 89 18.73 -13.29 -14.51
CA GLU A 89 19.91 -13.99 -14.08
C GLU A 89 20.89 -13.01 -13.43
N THR A 90 21.37 -13.31 -12.22
CA THR A 90 22.31 -12.43 -11.51
C THR A 90 23.21 -13.17 -10.52
N PRO A 91 24.48 -12.77 -10.35
CA PRO A 91 25.33 -13.28 -9.29
C PRO A 91 24.80 -12.92 -7.90
N VAL A 92 24.93 -13.85 -6.96
CA VAL A 92 24.44 -13.68 -5.57
C VAL A 92 25.52 -13.84 -4.51
N CYS A 93 26.80 -13.73 -4.88
CA CYS A 93 27.87 -13.52 -3.92
C CYS A 93 29.02 -12.73 -4.52
N ALA A 94 29.85 -12.18 -3.63
CA ALA A 94 30.99 -11.34 -4.01
C ALA A 94 32.11 -12.12 -4.73
N ASP A 95 32.25 -13.41 -4.42
CA ASP A 95 33.40 -14.21 -4.85
C ASP A 95 33.16 -14.99 -6.15
N GLY A 96 31.96 -14.88 -6.75
CA GLY A 96 31.64 -15.48 -8.06
C GLY A 96 31.48 -17.01 -8.08
N ASP A 97 31.76 -17.70 -6.97
CA ASP A 97 31.67 -19.15 -6.86
C ASP A 97 30.22 -19.67 -6.68
N CYS A 98 29.27 -18.78 -6.39
CA CYS A 98 27.89 -19.17 -6.12
C CYS A 98 27.09 -19.38 -7.40
N LYS A 99 26.11 -20.29 -7.34
CA LYS A 99 25.11 -20.44 -8.40
C LYS A 99 24.38 -19.11 -8.64
N LEU A 100 24.14 -18.79 -9.90
CA LEU A 100 23.39 -17.60 -10.30
C LEU A 100 21.94 -17.70 -9.80
N MET A 101 21.41 -16.58 -9.30
CA MET A 101 19.99 -16.46 -9.02
C MET A 101 19.25 -16.36 -10.35
N ASN A 102 18.32 -17.29 -10.54
CA ASN A 102 17.39 -17.31 -11.67
C ASN A 102 15.99 -17.08 -11.11
N ILE A 103 15.41 -15.93 -11.44
CA ILE A 103 14.12 -15.51 -10.90
C ILE A 103 13.35 -14.72 -11.94
N ARG A 104 12.05 -15.00 -12.06
CA ARG A 104 11.15 -14.18 -12.85
C ARG A 104 10.47 -13.17 -11.95
N LEU A 105 10.67 -11.89 -12.22
CA LEU A 105 10.11 -10.80 -11.42
C LEU A 105 8.96 -10.11 -12.17
N TYR A 106 7.99 -9.63 -11.40
CA TYR A 106 6.84 -8.88 -11.90
C TYR A 106 6.72 -7.54 -11.19
N TRP A 107 6.41 -6.50 -11.96
CA TRP A 107 6.13 -5.15 -11.45
C TRP A 107 4.78 -4.66 -11.93
N THR A 108 4.16 -3.82 -11.11
CA THR A 108 3.01 -3.01 -11.50
C THR A 108 3.40 -2.01 -12.60
N LEU A 109 2.41 -1.42 -13.27
CA LEU A 109 2.62 -0.37 -14.25
C LEU A 109 3.27 0.89 -13.67
N LEU A 110 3.25 1.09 -12.35
CA LEU A 110 3.95 2.20 -11.70
C LEU A 110 5.32 1.80 -11.16
N GLY A 111 5.78 0.58 -11.44
CA GLY A 111 7.09 0.08 -11.04
C GLY A 111 7.13 -0.50 -9.63
N ASP A 112 6.02 -0.59 -8.91
CA ASP A 112 5.99 -1.27 -7.61
C ASP A 112 6.13 -2.79 -7.79
N TYR A 113 6.74 -3.47 -6.81
CA TYR A 113 6.80 -4.94 -6.77
C TYR A 113 5.40 -5.58 -6.83
N ALA A 114 5.19 -6.47 -7.81
CA ALA A 114 3.95 -7.23 -7.91
C ALA A 114 4.12 -8.70 -7.51
N GLY A 115 5.28 -9.30 -7.74
CA GLY A 115 5.49 -10.71 -7.41
C GLY A 115 6.73 -11.34 -8.05
N PHE A 116 6.92 -12.64 -7.83
CA PHE A 116 7.91 -13.43 -8.55
C PHE A 116 7.46 -14.90 -8.76
N ASP A 117 8.09 -15.55 -9.73
CA ASP A 117 8.05 -17.00 -9.95
C ASP A 117 9.46 -17.57 -9.73
N ARG A 118 9.52 -18.76 -9.14
CA ARG A 118 10.76 -19.53 -9.02
C ARG A 118 11.06 -20.28 -10.31
N ASP A 119 12.34 -20.48 -10.61
CA ASP A 119 12.74 -21.52 -11.56
C ASP A 119 12.86 -22.86 -10.82
N SER A 120 11.98 -23.80 -11.16
CA SER A 120 11.99 -25.14 -10.56
C SER A 120 13.22 -25.97 -10.88
N LYS A 121 13.96 -25.64 -11.95
CA LYS A 121 15.21 -26.31 -12.35
C LYS A 121 16.45 -25.64 -11.75
N LEU A 122 16.33 -24.36 -11.38
CA LEU A 122 17.41 -23.53 -10.87
C LEU A 122 16.98 -22.86 -9.56
N PRO A 123 16.78 -23.63 -8.48
CA PRO A 123 16.34 -23.09 -7.20
C PRO A 123 17.39 -22.12 -6.62
N LEU A 124 16.92 -21.11 -5.92
CA LEU A 124 17.78 -20.19 -5.17
C LEU A 124 18.50 -20.93 -4.06
N THR A 125 19.76 -20.56 -3.81
CA THR A 125 20.59 -21.18 -2.78
C THR A 125 21.06 -20.18 -1.73
N LYS A 126 21.33 -20.70 -0.53
CA LYS A 126 21.99 -20.01 0.58
C LYS A 126 23.52 -20.08 0.41
N ASN A 127 24.26 -19.44 1.30
CA ASN A 127 25.72 -19.38 1.33
C ASN A 127 26.37 -20.78 1.39
N ASP A 128 25.72 -21.75 2.05
CA ASP A 128 26.20 -23.13 2.14
C ASP A 128 25.76 -24.00 0.94
N HIS A 129 25.29 -23.37 -0.15
CA HIS A 129 24.70 -24.00 -1.34
C HIS A 129 23.39 -24.79 -1.10
N ASP A 130 22.85 -24.72 0.12
CA ASP A 130 21.54 -25.26 0.45
C ASP A 130 20.43 -24.54 -0.33
N GLU A 131 19.55 -25.31 -0.95
CA GLU A 131 18.38 -24.77 -1.66
C GLU A 131 17.42 -24.07 -0.69
N PHE A 132 16.76 -23.03 -1.19
CA PHE A 132 15.68 -22.36 -0.47
C PHE A 132 14.50 -23.32 -0.25
N SER A 133 14.06 -23.42 1.00
CA SER A 133 12.78 -24.02 1.34
C SER A 133 11.63 -23.09 0.97
N MET A 134 10.40 -23.60 0.95
CA MET A 134 9.22 -22.76 0.75
C MET A 134 9.10 -21.63 1.78
N ALA A 135 9.49 -21.88 3.03
CA ALA A 135 9.51 -20.85 4.08
C ALA A 135 10.52 -19.73 3.77
N ASP A 136 11.67 -20.07 3.17
CA ASP A 136 12.66 -19.09 2.73
C ASP A 136 12.10 -18.20 1.61
N TYR A 137 11.40 -18.78 0.63
CA TYR A 137 10.76 -18.00 -0.43
C TYR A 137 9.63 -17.11 0.08
N LEU A 138 8.81 -17.58 1.03
CA LEU A 138 7.80 -16.73 1.68
C LEU A 138 8.46 -15.55 2.40
N LYS A 139 9.58 -15.80 3.10
CA LYS A 139 10.33 -14.73 3.77
C LYS A 139 10.92 -13.74 2.77
N LEU A 140 11.46 -14.22 1.64
CA LEU A 140 11.92 -13.37 0.54
C LEU A 140 10.75 -12.53 -0.02
N HIS A 141 9.59 -13.12 -0.26
CA HIS A 141 8.42 -12.40 -0.77
C HIS A 141 7.95 -11.29 0.18
N LEU A 142 7.93 -11.56 1.49
CA LEU A 142 7.64 -10.54 2.50
C LEU A 142 8.67 -9.40 2.48
N LEU A 143 9.96 -9.73 2.40
CA LEU A 143 11.03 -8.74 2.26
C LEU A 143 10.87 -7.87 1.01
N LEU A 144 10.57 -8.49 -0.14
CA LEU A 144 10.38 -7.77 -1.42
C LEU A 144 9.12 -6.92 -1.43
N THR A 145 8.14 -7.22 -0.58
CA THR A 145 6.93 -6.39 -0.43
C THR A 145 7.22 -5.12 0.40
N ASP A 146 8.25 -5.12 1.24
CA ASP A 146 8.63 -3.98 2.07
C ASP A 146 9.60 -3.01 1.37
N ALA A 147 9.05 -1.98 0.74
CA ALA A 147 9.83 -0.89 0.11
C ALA A 147 10.58 0.02 1.12
N ASN A 148 10.35 -0.15 2.43
CA ASN A 148 11.02 0.59 3.51
C ASN A 148 11.96 -0.30 4.34
N SER A 149 12.34 -1.45 3.80
CA SER A 149 13.30 -2.36 4.42
C SER A 149 14.61 -1.65 4.81
N ILE A 150 15.25 -2.17 5.87
CA ILE A 150 16.58 -1.74 6.31
C ILE A 150 17.64 -1.82 5.20
N LEU A 151 17.41 -2.65 4.18
CA LEU A 151 18.30 -2.79 3.03
C LEU A 151 18.37 -1.53 2.16
N LYS A 152 17.35 -0.66 2.20
CA LYS A 152 17.23 0.54 1.34
C LYS A 152 18.40 1.53 1.43
N GLN A 153 18.94 1.71 2.62
CA GLN A 153 19.91 2.78 2.92
C GLN A 153 21.27 2.25 3.35
N ARG A 154 21.44 0.93 3.40
CA ARG A 154 22.64 0.28 3.92
C ARG A 154 23.40 -0.35 2.78
N LYS A 155 24.71 -0.16 2.76
CA LYS A 155 25.56 -0.99 1.90
C LYS A 155 25.65 -2.39 2.49
N ILE A 156 25.88 -3.38 1.63
CA ILE A 156 25.91 -4.78 2.06
C ILE A 156 26.97 -5.08 3.14
N ASP A 157 28.11 -4.39 3.10
CA ASP A 157 29.19 -4.49 4.08
C ASP A 157 28.82 -3.90 5.46
N GLU A 158 27.84 -2.99 5.51
CA GLU A 158 27.29 -2.46 6.76
C GLU A 158 26.29 -3.42 7.43
N LEU A 159 25.81 -4.42 6.69
CA LEU A 159 24.83 -5.40 7.17
C LEU A 159 25.52 -6.63 7.78
N ILE A 160 26.85 -6.63 7.81
CA ILE A 160 27.70 -7.73 8.26
C ILE A 160 28.56 -7.24 9.42
N GLU A 161 28.60 -8.00 10.51
CA GLU A 161 29.51 -7.78 11.63
C GLU A 161 30.94 -8.02 11.17
N LYS A 162 31.82 -7.04 11.41
CA LYS A 162 33.25 -7.20 11.13
C LYS A 162 33.77 -8.38 11.97
N PRO A 163 34.44 -9.37 11.36
CA PRO A 163 34.97 -10.50 12.09
C PRO A 163 35.95 -9.99 13.15
N LYS A 164 35.79 -10.45 14.39
CA LYS A 164 36.75 -10.16 15.46
C LYS A 164 38.06 -10.89 15.12
N PRO A 165 39.22 -10.22 15.12
CA PRO A 165 40.48 -10.92 14.90
C PRO A 165 40.67 -11.93 16.03
N SER A 166 40.54 -13.22 15.73
CA SER A 166 40.97 -14.29 16.62
C SER A 166 42.48 -14.45 16.47
N GLU A 167 43.20 -14.38 17.59
CA GLU A 167 44.60 -14.79 17.64
C GLU A 167 44.71 -16.26 17.21
N GLY A 168 45.17 -16.51 15.98
CA GLY A 168 45.85 -17.78 15.67
C GLY A 168 45.31 -18.71 14.58
N ASN A 169 44.38 -18.34 13.69
CA ASN A 169 44.02 -19.21 12.55
C ASN A 169 44.08 -18.48 11.20
N GLY A 170 44.52 -19.22 10.17
CA GLY A 170 45.02 -18.75 8.88
C GLY A 170 44.01 -18.00 7.99
N PRO A 171 44.43 -17.63 6.76
CA PRO A 171 43.73 -16.67 5.89
C PRO A 171 42.42 -17.19 5.24
N ASP A 172 41.85 -18.29 5.73
CA ASP A 172 40.62 -18.88 5.18
C ASP A 172 39.46 -18.75 6.18
N ALA A 173 38.35 -18.16 5.72
CA ALA A 173 37.07 -17.94 6.40
C ALA A 173 36.97 -16.75 7.39
N LEU A 174 37.05 -15.52 6.85
CA LEU A 174 36.51 -14.31 7.49
C LEU A 174 35.13 -13.96 6.90
N SER A 175 34.11 -14.80 7.12
CA SER A 175 32.72 -14.44 6.82
C SER A 175 32.06 -13.83 8.05
N GLY A 176 31.71 -12.54 7.98
CA GLY A 176 31.07 -11.85 9.09
C GLY A 176 29.60 -12.26 9.28
N ALA A 177 29.09 -12.21 10.50
CA ALA A 177 27.70 -12.53 10.78
C ALA A 177 26.76 -11.39 10.38
N THR A 178 25.59 -11.67 9.79
CA THR A 178 24.56 -10.63 9.55
C THR A 178 24.17 -9.93 10.86
N ILE A 179 24.00 -8.62 10.88
CA ILE A 179 23.59 -7.89 12.09
C ILE A 179 22.18 -8.33 12.55
N LYS A 180 21.92 -8.34 13.87
CA LYS A 180 20.68 -8.86 14.47
C LYS A 180 19.40 -8.27 13.86
N GLU A 181 19.39 -6.95 13.64
CA GLU A 181 18.26 -6.19 13.06
C GLU A 181 17.86 -6.67 11.65
N VAL A 182 18.80 -7.24 10.91
CA VAL A 182 18.61 -7.70 9.52
C VAL A 182 18.23 -9.19 9.47
N LYS A 183 18.72 -10.00 10.43
CA LYS A 183 18.45 -11.45 10.46
C LYS A 183 16.97 -11.79 10.50
N GLU A 184 16.17 -10.96 11.15
CA GLU A 184 14.73 -11.20 11.29
C GLU A 184 13.98 -11.00 9.97
N THR A 185 14.47 -10.13 9.08
CA THR A 185 13.81 -9.76 7.82
C THR A 185 14.36 -10.50 6.60
N VAL A 186 15.64 -10.92 6.60
CA VAL A 186 16.25 -11.65 5.48
C VAL A 186 16.24 -13.17 5.68
N VAL A 187 16.32 -13.93 4.59
CA VAL A 187 16.55 -15.37 4.66
C VAL A 187 17.91 -15.65 5.30
N SER A 188 17.92 -16.45 6.36
CA SER A 188 19.15 -16.79 7.07
C SER A 188 20.11 -17.52 6.15
N GLY A 189 21.35 -17.05 6.09
CA GLY A 189 22.36 -17.57 5.17
C GLY A 189 22.20 -17.11 3.72
N ALA A 190 21.35 -16.13 3.40
CA ALA A 190 21.20 -15.60 2.04
C ALA A 190 21.07 -14.08 2.00
N LEU A 191 21.83 -13.38 2.85
CA LEU A 191 21.81 -11.92 2.95
C LEU A 191 22.07 -11.27 1.58
N TYR A 192 23.08 -11.75 0.85
CA TYR A 192 23.46 -11.17 -0.44
C TYR A 192 22.35 -11.36 -1.48
N SER A 193 21.82 -12.57 -1.64
CA SER A 193 20.69 -12.85 -2.55
C SER A 193 19.48 -11.98 -2.23
N CYS A 194 19.14 -11.85 -0.93
CA CYS A 194 18.06 -10.98 -0.46
C CYS A 194 18.33 -9.51 -0.79
N TYR A 195 19.56 -9.04 -0.60
CA TYR A 195 19.98 -7.68 -0.90
C TYR A 195 19.87 -7.36 -2.40
N VAL A 196 20.39 -8.23 -3.26
CA VAL A 196 20.33 -8.08 -4.71
C VAL A 196 18.88 -8.09 -5.19
N ALA A 197 18.08 -9.07 -4.78
CA ALA A 197 16.67 -9.16 -5.16
C ALA A 197 15.89 -7.92 -4.74
N TRP A 198 16.11 -7.42 -3.51
CA TRP A 198 15.44 -6.21 -3.03
C TRP A 198 15.81 -4.98 -3.87
N HIS A 199 17.09 -4.80 -4.23
CA HIS A 199 17.53 -3.66 -5.04
C HIS A 199 17.14 -3.78 -6.51
N LEU A 200 16.99 -4.99 -7.05
CA LEU A 200 16.41 -5.18 -8.39
C LEU A 200 14.95 -4.72 -8.44
N VAL A 201 14.20 -5.03 -7.38
CA VAL A 201 12.77 -4.73 -7.28
C VAL A 201 12.48 -3.27 -6.90
N HIS A 202 13.30 -2.67 -6.03
CA HIS A 202 13.06 -1.31 -5.48
C HIS A 202 14.04 -0.25 -5.98
N GLY A 203 14.96 -0.63 -6.87
CA GLY A 203 16.02 0.23 -7.37
C GLY A 203 15.56 1.22 -8.44
N GLN A 204 16.54 1.65 -9.25
CA GLN A 204 16.35 2.70 -10.25
C GLN A 204 15.37 2.33 -11.37
N LEU A 205 15.02 1.04 -11.51
CA LEU A 205 14.11 0.56 -12.53
C LEU A 205 12.70 1.15 -12.38
N ASN A 206 12.24 1.35 -11.14
CA ASN A 206 10.85 1.73 -10.86
C ASN A 206 10.50 3.07 -11.51
N ALA A 207 11.44 4.02 -11.50
CA ALA A 207 11.29 5.30 -12.17
C ALA A 207 11.14 5.14 -13.69
N LYS A 208 11.97 4.27 -14.32
CA LYS A 208 11.91 4.01 -15.76
C LYS A 208 10.60 3.34 -16.18
N LEU A 209 10.12 2.36 -15.41
CA LEU A 209 8.83 1.70 -15.67
C LEU A 209 7.67 2.68 -15.58
N ARG A 210 7.68 3.53 -14.54
CA ARG A 210 6.66 4.58 -14.36
C ARG A 210 6.69 5.61 -15.48
N GLU A 211 7.88 6.02 -15.92
CA GLU A 211 8.05 6.95 -17.04
C GLU A 211 7.51 6.35 -18.34
N TYR A 212 7.88 5.10 -18.63
CA TYR A 212 7.37 4.38 -19.81
C TYR A 212 5.85 4.31 -19.80
N THR A 213 5.23 3.86 -18.68
CA THR A 213 3.78 3.85 -18.52
C THR A 213 3.18 5.24 -18.72
N SER A 214 3.78 6.26 -18.12
CA SER A 214 3.29 7.64 -18.22
C SER A 214 3.34 8.19 -19.64
N SER A 215 4.26 7.71 -20.48
CA SER A 215 4.39 8.11 -21.89
C SER A 215 3.35 7.46 -22.82
N GLN A 216 2.77 6.34 -22.41
CA GLN A 216 1.82 5.53 -23.21
C GLN A 216 0.43 5.44 -22.56
N VAL A 217 0.20 6.14 -21.45
CA VAL A 217 -1.05 6.03 -20.69
C VAL A 217 -2.22 6.57 -21.52
N THR A 218 -3.32 5.82 -21.53
CA THR A 218 -4.58 6.21 -22.16
C THR A 218 -5.65 6.48 -21.11
N ASP A 219 -6.74 7.14 -21.49
CA ASP A 219 -7.89 7.35 -20.59
C ASP A 219 -8.47 6.02 -20.08
N GLU A 220 -8.45 4.96 -20.90
CA GLU A 220 -8.87 3.63 -20.45
C GLU A 220 -7.92 3.08 -19.36
N THR A 221 -6.61 3.26 -19.52
CA THR A 221 -5.64 2.86 -18.48
C THR A 221 -5.85 3.63 -17.19
N VAL A 222 -6.07 4.94 -17.27
CA VAL A 222 -6.36 5.78 -16.10
C VAL A 222 -7.66 5.34 -15.41
N PHE A 223 -8.70 5.07 -16.19
CA PHE A 223 -9.97 4.56 -15.69
C PHE A 223 -9.79 3.23 -14.94
N GLN A 224 -9.02 2.28 -15.50
CA GLN A 224 -8.71 1.01 -14.85
C GLN A 224 -7.94 1.20 -13.54
N MET A 225 -6.95 2.11 -13.53
CA MET A 225 -6.17 2.41 -12.35
C MET A 225 -7.03 2.97 -11.21
N LEU A 226 -7.99 3.85 -11.52
CA LEU A 226 -8.96 4.36 -10.54
C LEU A 226 -9.84 3.23 -9.95
N HIS A 227 -10.23 2.26 -10.77
CA HIS A 227 -11.11 1.15 -10.35
C HIS A 227 -10.38 -0.02 -9.70
N SER A 228 -9.04 -0.02 -9.75
CA SER A 228 -8.24 -1.02 -9.07
C SER A 228 -8.31 -0.90 -7.55
N ALA A 229 -7.93 -1.97 -6.84
CA ALA A 229 -7.71 -1.96 -5.40
C ALA A 229 -6.34 -1.38 -4.99
N ASN A 230 -5.48 -1.04 -5.96
CA ASN A 230 -4.13 -0.57 -5.69
C ASN A 230 -4.14 0.95 -5.42
N SER A 231 -3.75 1.35 -4.22
CA SER A 231 -3.72 2.76 -3.79
C SER A 231 -2.83 3.65 -4.66
N ASN A 232 -1.69 3.15 -5.13
CA ASN A 232 -0.77 3.90 -5.99
C ASN A 232 -1.40 4.16 -7.37
N TYR A 233 -2.11 3.17 -7.92
CA TYR A 233 -2.90 3.35 -9.14
C TYR A 233 -4.03 4.36 -8.95
N GLN A 234 -4.78 4.27 -7.85
CA GLN A 234 -5.84 5.24 -7.55
C GLN A 234 -5.29 6.67 -7.46
N MET A 235 -4.19 6.88 -6.72
CA MET A 235 -3.56 8.20 -6.60
C MET A 235 -2.99 8.69 -7.94
N PHE A 236 -2.38 7.81 -8.73
CA PHE A 236 -1.90 8.16 -10.07
C PHE A 236 -3.04 8.61 -10.99
N ALA A 237 -4.17 7.92 -10.97
CA ALA A 237 -5.33 8.29 -11.76
C ALA A 237 -5.93 9.64 -11.30
N LEU A 238 -6.15 9.80 -10.00
CA LEU A 238 -6.66 11.04 -9.41
C LEU A 238 -5.74 12.25 -9.69
N GLY A 239 -4.42 12.04 -9.71
CA GLY A 239 -3.44 13.08 -10.00
C GLY A 239 -3.42 13.54 -11.48
N ARG A 240 -4.14 12.84 -12.36
CA ARG A 240 -4.29 13.21 -13.78
C ARG A 240 -5.66 13.81 -14.11
N PHE A 241 -6.60 13.77 -13.17
CA PHE A 241 -7.95 14.23 -13.42
C PHE A 241 -8.04 15.75 -13.43
N ASP A 242 -8.73 16.28 -14.43
CA ASP A 242 -9.24 17.64 -14.43
C ASP A 242 -10.64 17.69 -13.77
N GLU A 243 -11.26 18.88 -13.73
CA GLU A 243 -12.60 19.06 -13.16
C GLU A 243 -13.66 18.15 -13.83
N ALA A 244 -13.56 17.92 -15.14
CA ALA A 244 -14.49 17.09 -15.87
C ALA A 244 -14.36 15.62 -15.47
N ASN A 245 -13.13 15.10 -15.38
CA ASN A 245 -12.87 13.74 -14.92
C ASN A 245 -13.32 13.52 -13.47
N TYR A 246 -13.02 14.47 -12.56
CA TYR A 246 -13.51 14.41 -11.18
C TYR A 246 -15.03 14.33 -11.10
N LYS A 247 -15.73 15.09 -11.96
CA LYS A 247 -17.19 15.10 -12.02
C LYS A 247 -17.74 13.80 -12.58
N GLU A 248 -17.16 13.29 -13.65
CA GLU A 248 -17.55 12.04 -14.29
C GLU A 248 -17.40 10.85 -13.33
N HIS A 249 -16.30 10.81 -12.56
CA HIS A 249 -15.98 9.69 -11.68
C HIS A 249 -16.34 9.93 -10.21
N TYR A 250 -17.13 10.96 -9.90
CA TYR A 250 -17.44 11.36 -8.52
C TYR A 250 -17.87 10.20 -7.62
N ALA A 251 -18.77 9.33 -8.10
CA ALA A 251 -19.25 8.19 -7.30
C ALA A 251 -18.12 7.22 -6.92
N ARG A 252 -17.20 6.95 -7.85
CA ARG A 252 -16.03 6.10 -7.58
C ARG A 252 -15.06 6.80 -6.63
N ILE A 253 -14.79 8.08 -6.82
CA ILE A 253 -13.90 8.87 -5.96
C ILE A 253 -14.44 8.91 -4.52
N ALA A 254 -15.74 9.12 -4.35
CA ALA A 254 -16.39 9.09 -3.04
C ALA A 254 -16.27 7.70 -2.39
N ASN A 255 -16.48 6.62 -3.14
CA ASN A 255 -16.28 5.27 -2.63
C ASN A 255 -14.82 5.00 -2.21
N ILE A 256 -13.83 5.48 -2.98
CA ILE A 256 -12.41 5.42 -2.59
C ILE A 256 -12.17 6.24 -1.32
N PHE A 257 -12.80 7.40 -1.18
CA PHE A 257 -12.66 8.21 0.02
C PHE A 257 -13.19 7.49 1.27
N GLU A 258 -14.36 6.85 1.16
CA GLU A 258 -14.95 6.10 2.28
C GLU A 258 -14.12 4.85 2.65
N THR A 259 -13.70 4.07 1.65
CA THR A 259 -13.11 2.73 1.86
C THR A 259 -11.58 2.68 1.82
N GLY A 260 -10.93 3.71 1.27
CA GLY A 260 -9.49 3.73 1.00
C GLY A 260 -8.65 3.98 2.25
N ILE A 261 -7.33 3.87 2.09
CA ILE A 261 -6.38 4.15 3.18
C ILE A 261 -6.25 5.67 3.42
N PRO A 262 -5.81 6.12 4.62
CA PRO A 262 -5.60 7.54 4.95
C PRO A 262 -4.83 8.34 3.90
N MET A 263 -3.80 7.73 3.30
CA MET A 263 -2.98 8.38 2.27
C MET A 263 -3.80 8.78 1.03
N VAL A 264 -4.68 7.90 0.55
CA VAL A 264 -5.51 8.17 -0.63
C VAL A 264 -6.59 9.19 -0.30
N ARG A 265 -7.19 9.11 0.90
CA ARG A 265 -8.15 10.12 1.38
C ARG A 265 -7.56 11.52 1.42
N GLY A 266 -6.37 11.64 2.01
CA GLY A 266 -5.64 12.90 2.06
C GLY A 266 -5.26 13.42 0.67
N PHE A 267 -4.93 12.51 -0.26
CA PHE A 267 -4.71 12.89 -1.66
C PHE A 267 -5.98 13.43 -2.32
N ILE A 268 -7.14 12.79 -2.11
CA ILE A 268 -8.43 13.26 -2.63
C ILE A 268 -8.74 14.65 -2.10
N CYS A 269 -8.68 14.89 -0.78
CA CYS A 269 -8.99 16.22 -0.23
C CYS A 269 -8.14 17.32 -0.86
N LYS A 270 -6.83 17.07 -1.04
CA LYS A 270 -5.87 18.04 -1.58
C LYS A 270 -6.03 18.33 -3.07
N ASN A 271 -6.62 17.41 -3.84
CA ASN A 271 -6.72 17.51 -5.29
C ASN A 271 -8.16 17.70 -5.79
N LEU A 272 -9.16 17.64 -4.90
CA LEU A 272 -10.54 17.88 -5.25
C LEU A 272 -10.71 19.32 -5.79
N PRO A 273 -11.35 19.53 -6.95
CA PRO A 273 -11.52 20.88 -7.49
C PRO A 273 -12.38 21.76 -6.56
N GLU A 274 -12.03 23.04 -6.43
CA GLU A 274 -12.68 24.01 -5.53
C GLU A 274 -14.21 24.07 -5.69
N LYS A 275 -14.72 23.83 -6.90
CA LYS A 275 -16.16 23.80 -7.16
C LYS A 275 -16.89 22.69 -6.42
N PHE A 276 -16.23 21.57 -6.11
CA PHE A 276 -16.79 20.51 -5.29
C PHE A 276 -17.00 21.01 -3.87
N TRP A 277 -16.01 21.72 -3.32
CA TRP A 277 -16.13 22.41 -2.04
C TRP A 277 -17.16 23.53 -2.07
N LYS A 278 -17.59 24.04 -3.21
CA LYS A 278 -18.67 25.06 -3.28
C LYS A 278 -20.06 24.51 -3.62
N THR A 279 -20.17 23.20 -3.86
CA THR A 279 -21.42 22.56 -4.26
C THR A 279 -21.92 21.62 -3.15
N PRO A 280 -22.93 22.01 -2.35
CA PRO A 280 -23.35 21.24 -1.16
C PRO A 280 -23.58 19.75 -1.44
N LYS A 281 -24.26 19.43 -2.55
CA LYS A 281 -24.51 18.05 -2.96
C LYS A 281 -23.24 17.22 -3.17
N LEU A 282 -22.16 17.82 -3.69
CA LEU A 282 -20.90 17.15 -3.96
C LEU A 282 -20.03 17.04 -2.70
N GLN A 283 -20.18 17.95 -1.74
CA GLN A 283 -19.44 17.88 -0.47
C GLN A 283 -19.98 16.81 0.48
N ASN A 284 -21.29 16.52 0.41
CA ASN A 284 -22.01 15.76 1.43
C ASN A 284 -21.36 14.41 1.76
N LEU A 285 -20.90 13.65 0.76
CA LEU A 285 -20.25 12.35 1.00
C LEU A 285 -18.95 12.49 1.82
N PHE A 286 -18.13 13.50 1.53
CA PHE A 286 -16.88 13.74 2.27
C PHE A 286 -17.16 14.14 3.72
N TRP A 287 -18.15 15.00 3.95
CA TRP A 287 -18.55 15.41 5.29
C TRP A 287 -19.27 14.32 6.08
N ASN A 288 -20.03 13.44 5.42
CA ASN A 288 -20.70 12.32 6.08
C ASN A 288 -19.69 11.32 6.66
N ALA A 289 -18.53 11.16 6.02
CA ALA A 289 -17.45 10.30 6.51
C ALA A 289 -16.59 10.94 7.62
N PHE A 290 -16.85 12.20 8.02
CA PHE A 290 -15.99 12.96 8.93
C PHE A 290 -15.67 12.23 10.26
N ALA A 291 -16.65 11.56 10.85
CA ALA A 291 -16.47 10.83 12.10
C ALA A 291 -15.59 9.59 11.96
N ASP A 292 -15.58 8.96 10.77
CA ASP A 292 -14.99 7.64 10.53
C ASP A 292 -13.59 7.69 9.90
N VAL A 293 -13.21 8.83 9.31
CA VAL A 293 -11.88 9.00 8.71
C VAL A 293 -10.79 9.22 9.77
N ASP A 294 -9.53 9.19 9.35
CA ASP A 294 -8.39 9.43 10.25
C ASP A 294 -8.24 10.92 10.63
N ILE A 295 -7.42 11.18 11.64
CA ILE A 295 -7.16 12.54 12.17
C ILE A 295 -6.67 13.48 11.07
N ASN A 296 -5.76 13.04 10.19
CA ASN A 296 -5.20 13.92 9.17
C ASN A 296 -6.24 14.26 8.09
N THR A 297 -7.04 13.28 7.68
CA THR A 297 -8.16 13.51 6.76
C THR A 297 -9.18 14.49 7.33
N ARG A 298 -9.54 14.38 8.62
CA ARG A 298 -10.41 15.38 9.28
C ARG A 298 -9.82 16.78 9.22
N SER A 299 -8.52 16.93 9.51
CA SER A 299 -7.88 18.25 9.44
C SER A 299 -7.98 18.85 8.04
N LEU A 300 -7.72 18.07 6.99
CA LEU A 300 -7.86 18.53 5.60
C LEU A 300 -9.30 18.88 5.24
N LEU A 301 -10.30 18.13 5.73
CA LEU A 301 -11.70 18.50 5.52
C LEU A 301 -12.01 19.86 6.17
N LEU A 302 -11.55 20.10 7.41
CA LEU A 302 -11.80 21.36 8.12
C LEU A 302 -11.17 22.59 7.45
N GLU A 303 -10.15 22.42 6.60
CA GLU A 303 -9.62 23.52 5.78
C GLU A 303 -10.68 24.09 4.81
N HIS A 304 -11.72 23.31 4.50
CA HIS A 304 -12.82 23.69 3.62
C HIS A 304 -14.11 24.05 4.37
N LEU A 305 -14.07 24.21 5.69
CA LEU A 305 -15.26 24.45 6.53
C LEU A 305 -15.97 25.78 6.19
N ASN A 306 -15.24 26.76 5.67
CA ASN A 306 -15.80 28.04 5.18
C ASN A 306 -16.75 27.92 3.99
N SER A 307 -16.68 26.81 3.28
CA SER A 307 -17.53 26.49 2.13
C SER A 307 -18.68 25.53 2.48
N ALA A 308 -18.73 25.08 3.75
CA ALA A 308 -19.75 24.19 4.26
C ALA A 308 -21.09 24.92 4.45
N SER A 309 -22.19 24.22 4.14
CA SER A 309 -23.53 24.73 4.43
C SER A 309 -23.83 24.69 5.95
N THR A 310 -24.81 25.48 6.42
CA THR A 310 -25.28 25.42 7.80
C THR A 310 -25.73 24.02 8.21
N GLU A 311 -26.38 23.27 7.31
CA GLU A 311 -26.77 21.87 7.54
C GLU A 311 -25.54 20.96 7.74
N THR A 312 -24.49 21.18 6.96
CA THR A 312 -23.21 20.47 7.12
C THR A 312 -22.58 20.78 8.47
N LEU A 313 -22.55 22.05 8.87
CA LEU A 313 -22.01 22.49 10.17
C LEU A 313 -22.81 21.89 11.34
N GLU A 314 -24.14 21.85 11.23
CA GLU A 314 -25.01 21.17 12.18
C GLU A 314 -24.65 19.69 12.30
N ARG A 315 -24.52 18.97 11.18
CA ARG A 315 -24.12 17.57 11.19
C ARG A 315 -22.75 17.35 11.83
N ILE A 316 -21.74 18.15 11.47
CA ILE A 316 -20.39 18.07 12.06
C ILE A 316 -20.43 18.31 13.57
N SER A 317 -21.28 19.22 14.05
CA SER A 317 -21.43 19.51 15.48
C SER A 317 -21.95 18.32 16.31
N THR A 318 -22.49 17.28 15.67
CA THR A 318 -22.86 16.03 16.38
C THR A 318 -21.66 15.11 16.63
N HIS A 319 -20.48 15.42 16.07
CA HIS A 319 -19.28 14.57 16.09
C HIS A 319 -18.07 15.24 16.77
N LEU A 320 -18.28 16.20 17.66
CA LEU A 320 -17.22 16.95 18.34
C LEU A 320 -16.23 16.05 19.11
N GLY A 321 -16.70 14.91 19.64
CA GLY A 321 -15.88 13.97 20.41
C GLY A 321 -14.79 13.25 19.62
N VAL A 322 -14.85 13.24 18.28
CA VAL A 322 -13.79 12.65 17.45
C VAL A 322 -12.70 13.65 17.07
N MET A 323 -12.90 14.94 17.38
CA MET A 323 -11.98 16.01 17.03
C MET A 323 -10.82 16.09 18.03
N THR A 324 -9.62 16.36 17.51
CA THR A 324 -8.51 16.79 18.35
C THR A 324 -8.76 18.21 18.89
N LYS A 325 -8.01 18.62 19.90
CA LYS A 325 -8.05 19.98 20.45
C LYS A 325 -7.97 21.07 19.37
N ASN A 326 -7.09 20.91 18.38
CA ASN A 326 -6.91 21.92 17.32
C ASN A 326 -8.06 21.91 16.32
N GLN A 327 -8.56 20.72 15.97
CA GLN A 327 -9.72 20.58 15.07
C GLN A 327 -10.98 21.20 15.68
N LEU A 328 -11.19 20.99 16.98
CA LEU A 328 -12.31 21.59 17.70
C LEU A 328 -12.22 23.13 17.69
N LYS A 329 -11.02 23.70 17.90
CA LYS A 329 -10.82 25.15 17.82
C LYS A 329 -11.16 25.71 16.43
N ILE A 330 -10.68 25.07 15.36
CA ILE A 330 -10.99 25.48 13.97
C ILE A 330 -12.50 25.45 13.74
N PHE A 331 -13.19 24.41 14.22
CA PHE A 331 -14.64 24.33 14.11
C PHE A 331 -15.34 25.48 14.86
N LEU A 332 -14.97 25.73 16.11
CA LEU A 332 -15.57 26.78 16.93
C LEU A 332 -15.35 28.18 16.34
N GLU A 333 -14.14 28.48 15.85
CA GLU A 333 -13.81 29.73 15.17
C GLU A 333 -14.75 29.95 13.97
N GLN A 334 -14.94 28.93 13.13
CA GLN A 334 -15.83 29.01 11.97
C GLN A 334 -17.30 29.25 12.36
N ILE A 335 -17.80 28.59 13.42
CA ILE A 335 -19.17 28.83 13.89
C ILE A 335 -19.33 30.24 14.46
N GLY A 336 -18.31 30.73 15.16
CA GLY A 336 -18.26 32.09 15.67
C GLY A 336 -18.40 33.17 14.59
N GLU A 337 -17.82 32.93 13.40
CA GLU A 337 -17.92 33.85 12.26
C GLU A 337 -19.26 33.77 11.51
N ASN A 338 -19.85 32.58 11.38
CA ASN A 338 -21.09 32.39 10.59
C ASN A 338 -22.39 32.56 11.38
N GLY A 339 -22.28 32.82 12.68
CA GLY A 339 -23.40 32.90 13.59
C GLY A 339 -23.78 31.54 14.16
N LEU A 340 -23.86 31.48 15.49
CA LEU A 340 -24.23 30.27 16.21
C LEU A 340 -25.75 30.03 16.11
N VAL A 341 -26.14 29.02 15.33
CA VAL A 341 -27.55 28.60 15.23
C VAL A 341 -27.93 27.61 16.34
N GLU A 342 -29.21 27.60 16.72
CA GLU A 342 -29.73 26.82 17.86
C GLU A 342 -29.39 25.31 17.83
N PRO A 343 -29.50 24.58 16.70
CA PRO A 343 -29.11 23.17 16.68
C PRO A 343 -27.64 22.94 17.03
N ILE A 344 -26.74 23.78 16.52
CA ILE A 344 -25.31 23.71 16.80
C ILE A 344 -25.06 24.05 18.26
N ARG A 345 -25.67 25.13 18.78
CA ARG A 345 -25.58 25.53 20.19
C ARG A 345 -25.96 24.39 21.11
N LYS A 346 -27.07 23.71 20.84
CA LYS A 346 -27.52 22.56 21.63
C LYS A 346 -26.48 21.45 21.68
N ASN A 347 -25.86 21.12 20.53
CA ASN A 347 -24.83 20.11 20.47
C ASN A 347 -23.56 20.53 21.24
N LEU A 348 -23.16 21.81 21.16
CA LEU A 348 -22.06 22.36 21.94
C LEU A 348 -22.32 22.26 23.45
N VAL A 349 -23.51 22.65 23.91
CA VAL A 349 -23.91 22.56 25.32
C VAL A 349 -23.91 21.10 25.82
N VAL A 350 -24.43 20.17 25.02
CA VAL A 350 -24.42 18.74 25.36
C VAL A 350 -22.98 18.23 25.49
N PHE A 351 -22.12 18.56 24.54
CA PHE A 351 -20.72 18.16 24.54
C PHE A 351 -19.95 18.74 25.73
N ALA A 352 -20.16 20.01 26.05
CA ALA A 352 -19.41 20.72 27.08
C ALA A 352 -19.78 20.28 28.51
N ASN A 353 -21.01 19.75 28.70
CA ASN A 353 -21.50 19.21 29.97
C ASN A 353 -21.27 17.70 30.13
N ASP A 354 -20.77 17.00 29.11
CA ASP A 354 -20.44 15.58 29.22
C ASP A 354 -19.05 15.41 29.82
N GLU A 355 -18.99 14.94 31.08
CA GLU A 355 -17.75 14.71 31.84
C GLU A 355 -16.77 13.75 31.15
N LYS A 356 -17.23 12.96 30.17
CA LYS A 356 -16.37 12.05 29.39
C LYS A 356 -15.61 12.77 28.27
N GLN A 357 -15.99 14.01 27.93
CA GLN A 357 -15.38 14.75 26.83
C GLN A 357 -14.14 15.51 27.30
N THR A 358 -12.97 15.02 26.89
CA THR A 358 -11.66 15.60 27.25
C THR A 358 -11.54 17.10 26.97
N TYR A 359 -12.22 17.60 25.94
CA TYR A 359 -12.14 18.99 25.49
C TYR A 359 -13.40 19.82 25.75
N GLY A 360 -14.32 19.34 26.60
CA GLY A 360 -15.55 20.07 26.93
C GLY A 360 -15.29 21.49 27.48
N TYR A 361 -14.20 21.66 28.22
CA TYR A 361 -13.79 22.97 28.77
C TYR A 361 -13.53 24.04 27.68
N ILE A 362 -13.08 23.65 26.49
CA ILE A 362 -12.84 24.60 25.38
C ILE A 362 -14.18 25.09 24.83
N VAL A 363 -15.17 24.19 24.75
CA VAL A 363 -16.51 24.55 24.30
C VAL A 363 -17.22 25.42 25.33
N ASN A 364 -17.06 25.15 26.62
CA ASN A 364 -17.59 26.02 27.68
C ASN A 364 -17.04 27.45 27.57
N GLN A 365 -15.71 27.59 27.40
CA GLN A 365 -15.10 28.91 27.21
C GLN A 365 -15.69 29.64 25.99
N PHE A 366 -15.85 28.93 24.87
CA PHE A 366 -16.45 29.52 23.67
C PHE A 366 -17.91 29.95 23.89
N LEU A 367 -18.72 29.16 24.60
CA LEU A 367 -20.12 29.51 24.90
C LEU A 367 -20.22 30.75 25.82
N GLU A 368 -19.32 30.88 26.80
CA GLU A 368 -19.25 32.07 27.67
C GLU A 368 -18.89 33.34 26.89
N GLU A 369 -17.96 33.26 25.93
CA GLU A 369 -17.51 34.39 25.10
C GLU A 369 -18.60 34.93 24.14
N TYR A 370 -19.57 34.10 23.75
CA TYR A 370 -20.63 34.45 22.80
C TYR A 370 -21.97 34.85 23.47
N GLU A 371 -21.95 35.16 24.78
CA GLU A 371 -23.11 35.59 25.60
C GLU A 371 -24.38 34.73 25.39
N LEU A 372 -24.28 33.43 25.72
CA LEU A 372 -25.42 32.48 25.70
C LEU A 372 -25.48 31.57 26.93
#